data_AF-A0A2K1XQX0-F1
#
_entry.id   AF-A0A2K1XQX0-F1
#
_cell.length_a   1.000
_cell.length_b   1.000
_cell.length_c   1.000
_cell.angle_alpha   90.00
_cell.angle_beta   90.00
_cell.angle_gamma   90.00
#
_symmetry.space_group_name_H-M   'P 1'
#
loop_
_entity.id
_entity.type
_entity.pdbx_description
1 polymer ?
#
loop_
_entity_poly.entity_id
_entity_poly.type
_entity_poly.pdbx_seq_one_letter_code
_entity_poly.pdbx_strand_id
1 'polypeptide(L)'
;MVSSVPSVKPMISLDFETSVLKKEKVSLAGHDEYIVRGGRDLFHFLPDAFKGIKQIGVIGWGSQGPAQPHNLRDSLAEAKSDIKVKIGLRKGSRSFSEARGAGLTKENGTLGDIWETVNSGSDLVLLLISDAAQADNYEKVFSHMKPNSILGFSHGFLLGHLQSTGLDFPKNISVIAVCPKGMGPSVRRLHIVQGKEVNGAGINSSFAVHQDVDMVEPLTLPWDGQEYKSDIFGERGILLGNVHGIVESLFRRYTENGMSEDEAYKNTVECITGTISRTISTKGMLAVYHSLSAEGKKEFETAYSASYYPCMDILYECYEDVASGSEIHSVVLAGRRFHEKEGLQLFQWVEVTRHACGRIMSNYLY
;
A
#
# COMPACT_ATOMS: atom_id res chain seq x y z
N MET A 1 -20.14 -17.61 -32.79
CA MET A 1 -19.56 -16.27 -33.02
C MET A 1 -18.24 -16.24 -32.30
N VAL A 2 -17.13 -16.10 -33.02
CA VAL A 2 -15.79 -16.06 -32.43
C VAL A 2 -15.66 -14.70 -31.74
N SER A 3 -15.69 -14.71 -30.40
CA SER A 3 -15.40 -13.53 -29.58
C SER A 3 -14.01 -13.03 -29.97
N SER A 4 -13.95 -11.80 -30.49
CA SER A 4 -12.70 -11.13 -30.79
C SER A 4 -11.85 -11.04 -29.52
N VAL A 5 -10.64 -11.60 -29.55
CA VAL A 5 -9.64 -11.42 -28.49
C VAL A 5 -9.49 -9.91 -28.24
N PRO A 6 -9.66 -9.41 -27.01
CA PRO A 6 -9.46 -8.00 -26.71
C PRO A 6 -8.06 -7.59 -27.14
N SER A 7 -7.92 -6.46 -27.84
CA SER A 7 -6.59 -5.97 -28.24
C SER A 7 -5.76 -5.76 -26.97
N VAL A 8 -4.65 -6.48 -26.84
CA VAL A 8 -3.68 -6.25 -25.76
C VAL A 8 -3.17 -4.82 -25.92
N LYS A 9 -3.59 -3.93 -25.02
CA LYS A 9 -3.04 -2.57 -24.97
C LYS A 9 -1.53 -2.71 -24.78
N PRO A 10 -0.70 -2.02 -25.56
CA PRO A 10 0.74 -2.04 -25.35
C PRO A 10 1.05 -1.56 -23.93
N MET A 11 1.91 -2.29 -23.22
CA MET A 11 2.43 -1.85 -21.93
C MET A 11 3.10 -0.49 -22.11
N ILE A 12 2.57 0.51 -21.42
CA ILE A 12 3.10 1.87 -21.45
C ILE A 12 4.34 1.88 -20.56
N SER A 13 5.53 1.90 -21.16
CA SER A 13 6.75 2.23 -20.42
C SER A 13 6.68 3.71 -20.07
N LEU A 14 6.63 3.99 -18.77
CA LEU A 14 6.58 5.34 -18.24
C LEU A 14 8.01 5.82 -17.97
N ASP A 15 8.33 7.02 -18.43
CA ASP A 15 9.60 7.68 -18.15
C ASP A 15 9.38 8.92 -17.29
N PHE A 16 10.37 9.29 -16.48
CA PHE A 16 10.35 10.47 -15.64
C PHE A 16 11.69 11.19 -15.70
N GLU A 17 11.66 12.51 -15.56
CA GLU A 17 12.87 13.31 -15.46
C GLU A 17 13.22 13.57 -14.00
N THR A 18 14.52 13.56 -13.69
CA THR A 18 15.00 13.96 -12.37
C THR A 18 16.37 14.61 -12.47
N SER A 19 16.59 15.69 -11.72
CA SER A 19 17.87 16.43 -11.67
C SER A 19 18.67 16.13 -10.40
N VAL A 20 18.03 15.55 -9.38
CA VAL A 20 18.62 15.27 -8.07
C VAL A 20 19.06 13.82 -7.94
N LEU A 21 18.24 12.86 -8.37
CA LEU A 21 18.47 11.44 -8.15
C LEU A 21 18.92 10.74 -9.43
N LYS A 22 19.71 9.68 -9.28
CA LYS A 22 20.18 8.90 -10.43
C LYS A 22 19.05 7.98 -10.93
N LYS A 23 18.55 8.26 -12.14
CA LYS A 23 17.66 7.36 -12.89
C LYS A 23 18.45 6.16 -13.44
N GLU A 24 17.95 4.96 -13.23
CA GLU A 24 18.52 3.71 -13.75
C GLU A 24 17.49 2.97 -14.60
N LYS A 25 17.94 2.40 -15.74
CA LYS A 25 17.10 1.60 -16.62
C LYS A 25 17.23 0.11 -16.26
N VAL A 26 16.11 -0.58 -16.16
CA VAL A 26 16.02 -2.03 -15.95
C VAL A 26 15.22 -2.63 -17.11
N SER A 27 15.68 -3.77 -17.63
CA SER A 27 14.95 -4.50 -18.67
C SER A 27 14.21 -5.69 -18.04
N LEU A 28 12.89 -5.69 -18.12
CA LEU A 28 12.01 -6.75 -17.64
C LEU A 28 11.33 -7.42 -18.84
N ALA A 29 11.74 -8.66 -19.15
CA ALA A 29 11.22 -9.43 -20.28
C ALA A 29 11.28 -8.69 -21.63
N GLY A 30 12.30 -7.86 -21.85
CA GLY A 30 12.47 -7.06 -23.08
C GLY A 30 11.79 -5.69 -23.04
N HIS A 31 11.15 -5.32 -21.93
CA HIS A 31 10.58 -4.00 -21.71
C HIS A 31 11.50 -3.18 -20.80
N ASP A 32 11.85 -1.98 -21.26
CA ASP A 32 12.63 -1.04 -20.46
C ASP A 32 11.72 -0.31 -19.47
N GLU A 33 12.13 -0.30 -18.20
CA GLU A 33 11.52 0.47 -17.12
C GLU A 33 12.58 1.30 -16.40
N TYR A 34 12.19 2.44 -15.82
CA TYR A 34 13.09 3.33 -15.11
C TYR A 34 12.83 3.29 -13.61
N ILE A 35 13.90 3.22 -12.82
CA ILE A 35 13.85 3.15 -11.36
C ILE A 35 14.86 4.13 -10.74
N VAL A 36 14.63 4.45 -9.46
CA VAL A 36 15.63 5.06 -8.58
C VAL A 36 15.95 4.07 -7.48
N ARG A 37 17.23 3.69 -7.34
CA ARG A 37 17.66 2.85 -6.23
C ARG A 37 17.75 3.70 -4.96
N GLY A 38 17.17 3.20 -3.87
CA GLY A 38 17.29 3.83 -2.56
C GLY A 38 18.60 3.47 -1.87
N GLY A 39 18.97 4.29 -0.87
CA GLY A 39 20.15 4.09 -0.05
C GLY A 39 20.30 5.23 0.96
N ARG A 40 20.92 4.96 2.11
CA ARG A 40 21.23 5.98 3.13
C ARG A 40 22.26 6.98 2.63
N ASP A 41 23.14 6.53 1.74
CA ASP A 41 24.09 7.37 1.04
C ASP A 41 23.41 8.49 0.25
N LEU A 42 22.12 8.35 -0.11
CA LEU A 42 21.37 9.37 -0.84
C LEU A 42 20.73 10.43 0.07
N PHE A 43 20.82 10.30 1.40
CA PHE A 43 20.13 11.24 2.31
C PHE A 43 20.64 12.68 2.19
N HIS A 44 21.89 12.88 1.77
CA HIS A 44 22.44 14.22 1.55
C HIS A 44 21.76 14.98 0.40
N PHE A 45 21.03 14.30 -0.49
CA PHE A 45 20.23 14.93 -1.55
C PHE A 45 18.83 15.36 -1.09
N LEU A 46 18.37 14.93 0.10
CA LEU A 46 17.04 15.27 0.60
C LEU A 46 16.78 16.78 0.74
N PRO A 47 17.74 17.63 1.18
CA PRO A 47 17.53 19.07 1.22
C PRO A 47 17.26 19.69 -0.16
N ASP A 48 17.93 19.18 -1.20
CA ASP A 48 17.72 19.64 -2.58
C ASP A 48 16.38 19.12 -3.13
N ALA A 49 16.04 17.86 -2.86
CA ALA A 49 14.76 17.26 -3.26
C ALA A 49 13.55 17.91 -2.58
N PHE A 50 13.71 18.39 -1.34
CA PHE A 50 12.66 19.09 -0.60
C PHE A 50 12.82 20.62 -0.62
N LYS A 51 13.49 21.16 -1.65
CA LYS A 51 13.67 22.60 -1.79
C LYS A 51 12.30 23.30 -1.83
N GLY A 52 12.14 24.30 -0.96
CA GLY A 52 10.87 25.04 -0.81
C GLY A 52 9.92 24.46 0.24
N ILE A 53 10.15 23.24 0.71
CA ILE A 53 9.36 22.64 1.80
C ILE A 53 10.01 22.95 3.14
N LYS A 54 9.26 23.59 4.04
CA LYS A 54 9.68 23.86 5.42
C LYS A 54 8.99 22.94 6.42
N GLN A 55 7.77 22.51 6.11
CA GLN A 55 6.99 21.61 6.94
C GLN A 55 6.30 20.51 6.14
N ILE A 56 6.46 19.28 6.60
CA ILE A 56 5.73 18.10 6.13
C ILE A 56 4.62 17.78 7.15
N GLY A 57 3.36 17.89 6.72
CA GLY A 57 2.18 17.58 7.52
C GLY A 57 1.73 16.15 7.29
N VAL A 58 1.84 15.28 8.29
CA VAL A 58 1.39 13.89 8.20
C VAL A 58 0.02 13.76 8.84
N ILE A 59 -0.99 13.44 8.05
CA ILE A 59 -2.39 13.43 8.50
C ILE A 59 -2.84 11.99 8.73
N GLY A 60 -3.15 11.65 9.99
CA GLY A 60 -3.57 10.30 10.39
C GLY A 60 -2.49 9.50 11.13
N TRP A 61 -2.94 8.46 11.84
CA TRP A 61 -2.10 7.56 12.65
C TRP A 61 -2.60 6.11 12.52
N GLY A 62 -2.79 5.66 11.27
CA GLY A 62 -3.21 4.29 10.95
C GLY A 62 -2.04 3.31 10.90
N SER A 63 -2.03 2.38 9.94
CA SER A 63 -0.90 1.44 9.77
C SER A 63 0.36 2.13 9.23
N GLN A 64 0.21 2.99 8.22
CA GLN A 64 1.33 3.75 7.62
C GLN A 64 1.69 5.01 8.43
N GLY A 65 0.72 5.55 9.16
CA GLY A 65 0.82 6.81 9.89
C GLY A 65 1.92 6.88 10.96
N PRO A 66 2.33 5.78 11.64
CA PRO A 66 3.50 5.75 12.50
C PRO A 66 4.81 5.53 11.72
N ALA A 67 4.80 4.66 10.72
CA ALA A 67 6.02 4.23 10.03
C ALA A 67 6.67 5.35 9.23
N GLN A 68 5.89 6.05 8.40
CA GLN A 68 6.39 7.08 7.51
C GLN A 68 6.95 8.32 8.23
N PRO A 69 6.26 8.98 9.18
CA PRO A 69 6.82 10.15 9.85
C PRO A 69 8.08 9.83 10.64
N HIS A 70 8.19 8.62 11.22
CA HIS A 70 9.42 8.23 11.89
C HIS A 70 10.58 8.03 10.93
N ASN A 71 10.35 7.36 9.79
CA ASN A 71 11.38 7.19 8.77
C ASN A 71 11.81 8.54 8.17
N LEU A 72 10.85 9.44 7.91
CA LEU A 72 11.13 10.80 7.44
C LEU A 72 11.95 11.59 8.47
N ARG A 73 11.55 11.58 9.75
CA ARG A 73 12.28 12.28 10.81
C ARG A 73 13.71 11.76 10.95
N ASP A 74 13.89 10.44 10.94
CA ASP A 74 15.21 9.82 11.09
C ASP A 74 16.10 10.18 9.88
N SER A 75 15.56 10.13 8.66
CA SER A 75 16.30 10.46 7.42
C SER A 75 16.64 11.95 7.32
N LEU A 76 15.71 12.85 7.70
CA LEU A 76 15.93 14.29 7.72
C LEU A 76 16.95 14.70 8.78
N ALA A 77 16.94 14.05 9.95
CA ALA A 77 17.93 14.28 11.00
C ALA A 77 19.33 13.86 10.55
N GLU A 78 19.45 12.73 9.84
CA GLU A 78 20.72 12.25 9.27
C GLU A 78 21.23 13.17 8.15
N ALA A 79 20.31 13.71 7.33
CA ALA A 79 20.59 14.73 6.32
C ALA A 79 20.87 16.13 6.88
N LYS A 80 20.73 16.34 8.20
CA LYS A 80 20.84 17.65 8.88
C LYS A 80 19.94 18.72 8.27
N SER A 81 18.72 18.32 7.89
CA SER A 81 17.71 19.22 7.33
C SER A 81 16.87 19.85 8.45
N ASP A 82 16.50 21.13 8.28
CA ASP A 82 15.65 21.88 9.21
C ASP A 82 14.14 21.66 8.99
N ILE A 83 13.77 20.74 8.09
CA ILE A 83 12.38 20.45 7.75
C ILE A 83 11.65 19.83 8.94
N LYS A 84 10.50 20.41 9.30
CA LYS A 84 9.67 19.93 10.42
C LYS A 84 8.65 18.91 9.95
N VAL A 85 8.59 17.76 10.63
CA VAL A 85 7.51 16.78 10.44
C VAL A 85 6.47 16.98 11.55
N LYS A 86 5.26 17.40 11.19
CA LYS A 86 4.14 17.65 12.11
C LYS A 86 2.99 16.71 11.80
N ILE A 87 2.44 16.07 12.83
CA ILE A 87 1.32 15.13 12.68
C ILE A 87 0.00 15.82 13.01
N GLY A 88 -0.99 15.65 12.15
CA GLY A 88 -2.36 16.13 12.33
C GLY A 88 -3.31 14.98 12.66
N LEU A 89 -3.97 15.05 13.83
CA LEU A 89 -5.00 14.10 14.23
C LEU A 89 -6.33 14.82 14.50
N ARG A 90 -7.45 14.13 14.22
CA ARG A 90 -8.79 14.63 14.54
C ARG A 90 -8.98 14.78 16.05
N LYS A 91 -9.72 15.80 16.49
CA LYS A 91 -10.07 15.98 17.91
C LYS A 91 -10.71 14.70 18.48
N GLY A 92 -10.22 14.26 19.63
CA GLY A 92 -10.69 13.04 20.30
C GLY A 92 -10.16 11.72 19.70
N SER A 93 -9.15 11.76 18.82
CA SER A 93 -8.51 10.53 18.33
C SER A 93 -7.89 9.71 19.47
N ARG A 94 -8.12 8.40 19.47
CA ARG A 94 -7.49 7.48 20.44
C ARG A 94 -5.96 7.43 20.26
N SER A 95 -5.48 7.69 19.06
CA SER A 95 -4.06 7.65 18.70
C SER A 95 -3.23 8.84 19.20
N PHE A 96 -3.83 9.80 19.91
CA PHE A 96 -3.07 10.89 20.55
C PHE A 96 -2.08 10.37 21.59
N SER A 97 -2.44 9.34 22.36
CA SER A 97 -1.56 8.73 23.35
C SER A 97 -0.40 7.99 22.69
N GLU A 98 -0.68 7.25 21.61
CA GLU A 98 0.33 6.52 20.84
C GLU A 98 1.35 7.45 20.18
N ALA A 99 0.89 8.53 19.56
CA ALA A 99 1.77 9.54 18.97
C ALA A 99 2.68 10.18 20.04
N ARG A 100 2.14 10.47 21.23
CA ARG A 100 2.93 10.97 22.37
C ARG A 100 3.95 9.96 22.86
N GLY A 101 3.57 8.68 22.97
CA GLY A 101 4.48 7.59 23.32
C GLY A 101 5.65 7.45 22.33
N ALA A 102 5.43 7.87 21.08
CA ALA A 102 6.45 7.90 20.04
C ALA A 102 7.29 9.20 20.00
N GLY A 103 7.14 10.06 21.01
CA GLY A 103 7.90 11.29 21.20
C GLY A 103 7.37 12.51 20.44
N LEU A 104 6.14 12.44 19.93
CA LEU A 104 5.51 13.51 19.15
C LEU A 104 4.54 14.25 20.05
N THR A 105 4.79 15.53 20.29
CA THR A 105 4.07 16.29 21.31
C THR A 105 3.67 17.66 20.80
N LYS A 106 2.66 18.25 21.46
CA LYS A 106 2.19 19.60 21.10
C LYS A 106 3.25 20.64 21.45
N GLU A 107 3.99 20.40 22.52
CA GLU A 107 5.04 21.25 23.06
C GLU A 107 6.23 21.34 22.09
N ASN A 108 6.58 20.23 21.43
CA ASN A 108 7.63 20.21 20.41
C ASN A 108 7.12 20.68 19.02
N GLY A 109 5.86 21.10 18.91
CA GLY A 109 5.24 21.53 17.65
C GLY A 109 5.08 20.41 16.60
N THR A 110 5.26 19.15 16.99
CA THR A 110 5.24 17.97 16.10
C THR A 110 3.90 17.23 16.10
N LEU A 111 2.94 17.65 16.93
CA LEU A 111 1.59 17.08 17.00
C LEU A 111 0.54 18.19 17.12
N GLY A 112 -0.52 18.11 16.32
CA GLY A 112 -1.58 19.13 16.27
C GLY A 112 -2.94 18.58 15.80
N ASP A 113 -3.89 19.51 15.65
CA ASP A 113 -5.17 19.21 14.99
C ASP A 113 -4.95 18.99 13.49
N ILE A 114 -5.77 18.14 12.86
CA ILE A 114 -5.73 17.89 11.41
C ILE A 114 -5.78 19.18 10.59
N TRP A 115 -6.77 20.04 10.83
CA TRP A 115 -7.01 21.23 10.02
C TRP A 115 -5.97 22.29 10.30
N GLU A 116 -5.51 22.37 11.55
CA GLU A 116 -4.38 23.22 11.90
C GLU A 116 -3.13 22.75 11.15
N THR A 117 -2.78 21.46 11.15
CA THR A 117 -1.58 20.98 10.46
C THR A 117 -1.63 21.24 8.95
N VAL A 118 -2.79 21.05 8.31
CA VAL A 118 -2.97 21.35 6.87
C VAL A 118 -2.89 22.86 6.60
N ASN A 119 -3.58 23.69 7.38
CA ASN A 119 -3.69 25.13 7.15
C ASN A 119 -2.46 25.93 7.62
N SER A 120 -1.90 25.57 8.78
CA SER A 120 -0.94 26.42 9.53
C SER A 120 0.48 26.46 9.00
N GLY A 121 0.87 25.62 8.03
CA GLY A 121 2.29 25.55 7.74
C GLY A 121 2.77 24.57 6.70
N SER A 122 2.03 23.49 6.40
CA SER A 122 2.58 22.43 5.57
C SER A 122 2.65 22.79 4.10
N ASP A 123 3.84 22.65 3.53
CA ASP A 123 4.09 22.81 2.09
C ASP A 123 3.94 21.46 1.38
N LEU A 124 4.18 20.36 2.11
CA LEU A 124 3.85 18.99 1.72
C LEU A 124 2.89 18.38 2.75
N VAL A 125 1.72 17.93 2.30
CA VAL A 125 0.71 17.26 3.15
C VAL A 125 0.62 15.79 2.74
N LEU A 126 0.95 14.87 3.64
CA LEU A 126 0.79 13.43 3.46
C LEU A 126 -0.54 12.98 4.04
N LEU A 127 -1.48 12.58 3.18
CA LEU A 127 -2.81 12.13 3.59
C LEU A 127 -2.81 10.62 3.85
N LEU A 128 -2.63 10.23 5.12
CA LEU A 128 -2.52 8.84 5.58
C LEU A 128 -3.71 8.43 6.48
N ILE A 129 -4.89 8.99 6.22
CA ILE A 129 -6.16 8.57 6.84
C ILE A 129 -6.78 7.42 6.04
N SER A 130 -7.79 6.76 6.62
CA SER A 130 -8.49 5.68 5.91
C SER A 130 -9.10 6.17 4.60
N ASP A 131 -9.08 5.33 3.58
CA ASP A 131 -9.54 5.66 2.23
C ASP A 131 -10.99 6.14 2.19
N ALA A 132 -11.88 5.49 2.95
CA ALA A 132 -13.25 5.95 3.13
C ALA A 132 -13.34 7.36 3.76
N ALA A 133 -12.45 7.68 4.69
CA ALA A 133 -12.41 9.03 5.28
C ALA A 133 -11.86 10.07 4.30
N GLN A 134 -10.95 9.69 3.39
CA GLN A 134 -10.51 10.56 2.29
C GLN A 134 -11.70 10.89 1.37
N ALA A 135 -12.46 9.87 0.96
CA ALA A 135 -13.64 10.03 0.12
C ALA A 135 -14.73 10.92 0.76
N ASP A 136 -14.90 10.88 2.08
CA ASP A 136 -15.91 11.70 2.77
C ASP A 136 -15.42 13.12 3.12
N ASN A 137 -14.11 13.39 3.09
CA ASN A 137 -13.54 14.66 3.60
C ASN A 137 -12.62 15.39 2.61
N TYR A 138 -12.46 14.93 1.37
CA TYR A 138 -11.55 15.56 0.40
C TYR A 138 -11.83 17.05 0.20
N GLU A 139 -13.10 17.47 0.14
CA GLU A 139 -13.48 18.89 -0.02
C GLU A 139 -12.95 19.76 1.13
N LYS A 140 -13.01 19.25 2.36
CA LYS A 140 -12.49 19.95 3.53
C LYS A 140 -10.97 19.98 3.52
N VAL A 141 -10.31 18.91 3.06
CA VAL A 141 -8.85 18.90 2.92
C VAL A 141 -8.43 19.95 1.90
N PHE A 142 -9.04 19.95 0.71
CA PHE A 142 -8.74 20.89 -0.37
C PHE A 142 -8.98 22.35 0.04
N SER A 143 -10.01 22.65 0.82
CA SER A 143 -10.28 24.02 1.27
C SER A 143 -9.29 24.57 2.29
N HIS A 144 -8.58 23.70 3.02
CA HIS A 144 -7.56 24.09 3.99
C HIS A 144 -6.14 24.08 3.41
N MET A 145 -5.96 23.55 2.21
CA MET A 145 -4.66 23.51 1.56
C MET A 145 -4.22 24.89 1.11
N LYS A 146 -2.92 25.15 1.24
CA LYS A 146 -2.31 26.37 0.72
C LYS A 146 -2.27 26.31 -0.81
N PRO A 147 -2.48 27.44 -1.51
CA PRO A 147 -2.18 27.52 -2.94
C PRO A 147 -0.72 27.12 -3.18
N ASN A 148 -0.49 26.36 -4.26
CA ASN A 148 0.81 25.84 -4.69
C ASN A 148 1.50 24.86 -3.71
N SER A 149 0.76 24.34 -2.72
CA SER A 149 1.28 23.25 -1.88
C SER A 149 1.15 21.89 -2.56
N ILE A 150 1.85 20.90 -2.01
CA ILE A 150 1.91 19.53 -2.52
C ILE A 150 1.05 18.62 -1.64
N LEU A 151 0.13 17.87 -2.26
CA LEU A 151 -0.62 16.79 -1.64
C LEU A 151 0.01 15.45 -2.02
N GLY A 152 0.49 14.73 -1.01
CA GLY A 152 1.07 13.40 -1.13
C GLY A 152 0.12 12.32 -0.64
N PHE A 153 -0.06 11.29 -1.44
CA PHE A 153 -0.79 10.08 -1.07
C PHE A 153 0.17 8.90 -0.87
N SER A 154 -0.32 7.84 -0.24
CA SER A 154 0.33 6.52 -0.27
C SER A 154 -0.53 5.44 -0.91
N HIS A 155 -1.65 5.85 -1.50
CA HIS A 155 -2.55 5.01 -2.26
C HIS A 155 -3.43 5.90 -3.17
N GLY A 156 -3.75 5.45 -4.37
CA GLY A 156 -4.52 6.19 -5.38
C GLY A 156 -6.04 6.12 -5.23
N PHE A 157 -6.55 5.60 -4.11
CA PHE A 157 -7.99 5.42 -3.89
C PHE A 157 -8.79 6.69 -4.13
N LEU A 158 -8.30 7.84 -3.64
CA LEU A 158 -9.03 9.10 -3.78
C LEU A 158 -9.15 9.52 -5.25
N LEU A 159 -8.15 9.25 -6.09
CA LEU A 159 -8.29 9.50 -7.53
C LEU A 159 -9.39 8.63 -8.13
N GLY A 160 -9.41 7.33 -7.82
CA GLY A 160 -10.46 6.44 -8.32
C GLY A 160 -11.86 6.85 -7.83
N HIS A 161 -11.98 7.35 -6.60
CA HIS A 161 -13.22 7.93 -6.08
C HIS A 161 -13.62 9.20 -6.83
N LEU A 162 -12.71 10.15 -7.05
CA LEU A 162 -12.98 11.36 -7.80
C LEU A 162 -13.41 11.05 -9.24
N GLN A 163 -12.72 10.12 -9.91
CA GLN A 163 -13.10 9.65 -11.25
C GLN A 163 -14.51 9.03 -11.28
N SER A 164 -14.88 8.23 -10.26
CA SER A 164 -16.22 7.65 -10.15
C SER A 164 -17.33 8.68 -9.99
N THR A 165 -17.00 9.88 -9.47
CA THR A 165 -17.92 11.00 -9.28
C THR A 165 -17.82 12.05 -10.40
N GLY A 166 -16.95 11.84 -11.39
CA GLY A 166 -16.70 12.78 -12.48
C GLY A 166 -15.94 14.05 -12.05
N LEU A 167 -15.23 13.98 -10.93
CA LEU A 167 -14.43 15.07 -10.37
C LEU A 167 -12.92 14.77 -10.54
N ASP A 168 -12.10 15.80 -10.32
CA ASP A 168 -10.64 15.69 -10.28
C ASP A 168 -10.09 16.63 -9.20
N PHE A 169 -8.79 16.54 -8.94
CA PHE A 169 -8.09 17.36 -7.95
C PHE A 169 -8.11 18.86 -8.32
N PRO A 170 -8.02 19.75 -7.31
CA PRO A 170 -7.88 21.18 -7.55
C PRO A 170 -6.64 21.52 -8.39
N LYS A 171 -6.77 22.44 -9.34
CA LYS A 171 -5.68 22.85 -10.25
C LYS A 171 -4.56 23.68 -9.61
N ASN A 172 -4.76 24.10 -8.37
CA ASN A 172 -3.87 25.02 -7.63
C ASN A 172 -2.94 24.30 -6.65
N ILE A 173 -2.87 22.96 -6.66
CA ILE A 173 -2.01 22.15 -5.78
C ILE A 173 -1.25 21.10 -6.59
N SER A 174 -0.02 20.76 -6.24
CA SER A 174 0.64 19.59 -6.86
C SER A 174 0.13 18.30 -6.19
N VAL A 175 -0.03 17.22 -6.96
CA VAL A 175 -0.53 15.93 -6.47
C VAL A 175 0.47 14.85 -6.82
N ILE A 176 1.03 14.23 -5.78
CA ILE A 176 2.00 13.13 -5.88
C ILE A 176 1.51 11.94 -5.04
N ALA A 177 2.07 10.76 -5.28
CA ALA A 177 2.05 9.73 -4.28
C ALA A 177 3.32 8.90 -4.28
N VAL A 178 3.57 8.34 -3.10
CA VAL A 178 4.60 7.34 -2.85
C VAL A 178 3.91 6.21 -2.11
N CYS A 179 3.74 5.07 -2.77
CA CYS A 179 2.97 3.92 -2.32
C CYS A 179 3.91 2.76 -1.96
N PRO A 180 4.21 2.54 -0.67
CA PRO A 180 5.03 1.41 -0.23
C PRO A 180 4.30 0.09 -0.50
N LYS A 181 4.95 -0.84 -1.20
CA LYS A 181 4.42 -2.18 -1.52
C LYS A 181 4.58 -3.13 -0.34
N GLY A 182 4.10 -2.71 0.82
CA GLY A 182 4.18 -3.45 2.07
C GLY A 182 3.49 -2.75 3.23
N MET A 183 3.09 -3.56 4.21
CA MET A 183 2.43 -3.07 5.42
C MET A 183 3.30 -2.09 6.22
N GLY A 184 2.67 -1.10 6.86
CA GLY A 184 3.36 -0.05 7.63
C GLY A 184 4.36 -0.57 8.67
N PRO A 185 4.04 -1.59 9.48
CA PRO A 185 5.01 -2.17 10.42
C PRO A 185 6.29 -2.70 9.73
N SER A 186 6.16 -3.29 8.53
CA SER A 186 7.30 -3.78 7.75
C SER A 186 8.15 -2.64 7.21
N VAL A 187 7.53 -1.52 6.82
CA VAL A 187 8.23 -0.29 6.39
C VAL A 187 9.12 0.25 7.52
N ARG A 188 8.63 0.27 8.76
CA ARG A 188 9.43 0.73 9.91
C ARG A 188 10.49 -0.29 10.33
N ARG A 189 10.11 -1.57 10.40
CA ARG A 189 11.00 -2.65 10.83
C ARG A 189 12.21 -2.77 9.91
N LEU A 190 12.00 -2.85 8.60
CA LEU A 190 13.13 -2.99 7.67
C LEU A 190 14.02 -1.74 7.66
N HIS A 191 13.43 -0.54 7.73
CA HIS A 191 14.19 0.71 7.72
C HIS A 191 15.09 0.90 8.97
N ILE A 192 14.59 0.59 10.18
CA ILE A 192 15.40 0.70 11.39
C ILE A 192 16.29 -0.52 11.60
N VAL A 193 15.70 -1.71 11.62
CA VAL A 193 16.33 -2.91 12.18
C VAL A 193 17.37 -3.46 11.23
N GLN A 194 17.10 -3.40 9.93
CA GLN A 194 18.02 -3.94 8.92
C GLN A 194 18.72 -2.81 8.14
N GLY A 195 18.02 -1.72 7.88
CA GLY A 195 18.52 -0.60 7.07
C GLY A 195 19.58 0.24 7.74
N LYS A 196 19.66 0.27 9.09
CA LYS A 196 20.74 0.99 9.80
C LYS A 196 22.10 0.29 9.68
N GLU A 197 22.10 -1.03 9.58
CA GLU A 197 23.32 -1.85 9.50
C GLU A 197 23.67 -2.18 8.05
N VAL A 198 22.66 -2.35 7.19
CA VAL A 198 22.82 -2.71 5.78
C VAL A 198 22.23 -1.60 4.90
N ASN A 199 23.09 -0.96 4.09
CA ASN A 199 22.62 0.05 3.16
C ASN A 199 21.63 -0.55 2.15
N GLY A 200 20.47 0.09 1.97
CA GLY A 200 19.45 -0.31 1.01
C GLY A 200 18.35 -1.26 1.51
N ALA A 201 18.33 -1.64 2.80
CA ALA A 201 17.21 -2.43 3.32
C ALA A 201 15.96 -1.56 3.56
N GLY A 202 14.85 -1.92 2.91
CA GLY A 202 13.58 -1.19 2.97
C GLY A 202 12.47 -1.92 2.21
N ILE A 203 11.32 -1.25 2.06
CA ILE A 203 10.19 -1.73 1.24
C ILE A 203 10.22 -0.98 -0.09
N ASN A 204 10.08 -1.72 -1.19
CA ASN A 204 9.93 -1.14 -2.52
C ASN A 204 8.69 -0.27 -2.56
N SER A 205 8.77 0.88 -3.23
CA SER A 205 7.65 1.79 -3.37
C SER A 205 7.47 2.16 -4.83
N SER A 206 6.23 2.24 -5.30
CA SER A 206 5.92 2.93 -6.54
C SER A 206 5.69 4.40 -6.23
N PHE A 207 6.00 5.29 -7.17
CA PHE A 207 5.64 6.69 -7.06
C PHE A 207 4.93 7.12 -8.33
N ALA A 208 4.11 8.15 -8.24
CA ALA A 208 3.51 8.78 -9.39
C ALA A 208 3.19 10.23 -9.10
N VAL A 209 3.10 11.01 -10.18
CA VAL A 209 2.87 12.45 -10.14
C VAL A 209 1.69 12.75 -11.05
N HIS A 210 0.55 13.07 -10.43
CA HIS A 210 -0.70 13.31 -11.12
C HIS A 210 -0.80 14.75 -11.63
N GLN A 211 -0.38 15.71 -10.81
CA GLN A 211 -0.38 17.13 -11.15
C GLN A 211 0.88 17.81 -10.63
N ASP A 212 1.53 18.59 -11.47
CA ASP A 212 2.64 19.47 -11.09
C ASP A 212 2.31 20.92 -11.45
N VAL A 213 2.16 21.76 -10.42
CA VAL A 213 1.76 23.17 -10.56
C VAL A 213 2.96 24.11 -10.63
N ASP A 214 4.10 23.74 -10.02
CA ASP A 214 5.24 24.65 -9.82
C ASP A 214 6.58 24.13 -10.39
N MET A 215 6.56 23.12 -11.28
CA MET A 215 7.71 22.74 -12.13
C MET A 215 9.01 22.54 -11.34
N VAL A 216 8.96 21.82 -10.21
CA VAL A 216 10.21 21.49 -9.50
C VAL A 216 10.99 20.43 -10.28
N GLU A 217 10.33 19.64 -11.13
CA GLU A 217 10.87 18.82 -12.22
C GLU A 217 9.65 18.29 -13.01
N PRO A 218 9.67 18.19 -14.36
CA PRO A 218 8.55 17.65 -15.13
C PRO A 218 8.49 16.12 -14.97
N LEU A 219 8.25 15.66 -13.75
CA LEU A 219 7.83 14.31 -13.47
C LEU A 219 6.36 14.21 -13.88
N THR A 220 6.13 13.92 -15.15
CA THR A 220 4.79 13.54 -15.64
C THR A 220 4.78 12.03 -15.79
N LEU A 221 4.49 11.33 -14.69
CA LEU A 221 4.11 9.93 -14.76
C LEU A 221 2.59 9.88 -14.75
N PRO A 222 1.91 9.77 -15.91
CA PRO A 222 0.45 9.75 -15.94
C PRO A 222 -0.08 8.71 -14.96
N TRP A 223 -0.76 9.22 -13.93
CA TRP A 223 -1.48 8.40 -12.97
C TRP A 223 -2.78 7.96 -13.63
N ASP A 224 -2.71 6.99 -14.55
CA ASP A 224 -3.88 6.39 -15.23
C ASP A 224 -4.70 5.44 -14.31
N GLY A 225 -4.52 5.62 -12.99
CA GLY A 225 -5.12 4.78 -11.98
C GLY A 225 -4.49 3.41 -11.84
N GLN A 226 -3.31 3.17 -12.43
CA GLN A 226 -2.67 1.85 -12.40
C GLN A 226 -2.38 1.40 -10.97
N GLU A 227 -1.94 2.31 -10.10
CA GLU A 227 -1.61 1.99 -8.72
C GLU A 227 -2.85 1.51 -7.96
N TYR A 228 -3.94 2.28 -7.91
CA TYR A 228 -5.13 1.87 -7.16
C TYR A 228 -5.77 0.61 -7.74
N LYS A 229 -5.77 0.46 -9.07
CA LYS A 229 -6.27 -0.74 -9.74
C LYS A 229 -5.48 -1.97 -9.31
N SER A 230 -4.15 -1.89 -9.36
CA SER A 230 -3.27 -3.01 -9.00
C SER A 230 -3.28 -3.33 -7.51
N ASP A 231 -3.39 -2.32 -6.66
CA ASP A 231 -3.22 -2.47 -5.21
C ASP A 231 -4.49 -3.02 -4.56
N ILE A 232 -5.66 -2.41 -4.82
CA ILE A 232 -6.98 -2.86 -4.33
C ILE A 232 -7.28 -4.29 -4.84
N PHE A 233 -6.93 -4.56 -6.10
CA PHE A 233 -7.01 -5.91 -6.68
C PHE A 233 -6.03 -6.87 -5.99
N GLY A 234 -4.78 -6.45 -5.79
CA GLY A 234 -3.72 -7.29 -5.22
C GLY A 234 -4.04 -7.76 -3.81
N GLU A 235 -4.58 -6.86 -2.96
CA GLU A 235 -4.98 -7.20 -1.58
C GLU A 235 -6.16 -8.18 -1.53
N ARG A 236 -7.13 -8.06 -2.44
CA ARG A 236 -8.23 -9.03 -2.59
C ARG A 236 -7.75 -10.34 -3.23
N GLY A 237 -6.77 -10.24 -4.11
CA GLY A 237 -6.09 -11.34 -4.74
C GLY A 237 -5.09 -12.01 -3.80
N ILE A 238 -3.90 -12.32 -4.34
CA ILE A 238 -2.96 -13.21 -3.68
C ILE A 238 -2.34 -12.66 -2.38
N LEU A 239 -2.38 -11.33 -2.15
CA LEU A 239 -1.70 -10.75 -0.98
C LEU A 239 -2.43 -11.05 0.33
N LEU A 240 -3.77 -11.08 0.34
CA LEU A 240 -4.56 -11.40 1.54
C LEU A 240 -5.77 -12.28 1.23
N GLY A 241 -6.71 -11.80 0.40
CA GLY A 241 -8.02 -12.44 0.23
C GLY A 241 -7.94 -13.86 -0.35
N ASN A 242 -7.29 -14.02 -1.50
CA ASN A 242 -7.21 -15.30 -2.19
C ASN A 242 -6.36 -16.32 -1.42
N VAL A 243 -5.21 -15.91 -0.86
CA VAL A 243 -4.39 -16.81 -0.04
C VAL A 243 -5.15 -17.31 1.20
N HIS A 244 -5.97 -16.46 1.84
CA HIS A 244 -6.84 -16.87 2.93
C HIS A 244 -7.88 -17.91 2.49
N GLY A 245 -8.55 -17.69 1.35
CA GLY A 245 -9.50 -18.66 0.80
C GLY A 245 -8.84 -20.00 0.43
N ILE A 246 -7.64 -19.97 -0.15
CA ILE A 246 -6.87 -21.16 -0.51
C ILE A 246 -6.54 -21.98 0.75
N VAL A 247 -5.99 -21.35 1.81
CA VAL A 247 -5.60 -22.10 3.01
C VAL A 247 -6.80 -22.71 3.71
N GLU A 248 -7.93 -22.00 3.80
CA GLU A 248 -9.17 -22.53 4.40
C GLU A 248 -9.73 -23.71 3.59
N SER A 249 -9.73 -23.60 2.25
CA SER A 249 -10.22 -24.67 1.38
C SER A 249 -9.33 -25.92 1.43
N LEU A 250 -8.02 -25.74 1.40
CA LEU A 250 -7.07 -26.86 1.47
C LEU A 250 -7.08 -27.52 2.85
N PHE A 251 -7.14 -26.72 3.91
CA PHE A 251 -7.22 -27.23 5.28
C PHE A 251 -8.45 -28.13 5.45
N ARG A 252 -9.62 -27.69 4.98
CA ARG A 252 -10.85 -28.48 5.00
C ARG A 252 -10.73 -29.76 4.17
N ARG A 253 -10.17 -29.67 2.97
CA ARG A 253 -9.96 -30.84 2.10
C ARG A 253 -9.05 -31.88 2.77
N TYR A 254 -7.98 -31.45 3.43
CA TYR A 254 -7.03 -32.36 4.08
C TYR A 254 -7.65 -33.04 5.30
N THR A 255 -8.37 -32.29 6.14
CA THR A 255 -9.05 -32.87 7.32
C THR A 255 -10.19 -33.81 6.94
N GLU A 256 -10.98 -33.49 5.91
CA GLU A 256 -12.01 -34.39 5.36
C GLU A 256 -11.41 -35.69 4.79
N ASN A 257 -10.19 -35.66 4.28
CA ASN A 257 -9.45 -36.83 3.81
C ASN A 257 -8.72 -37.60 4.93
N GLY A 258 -8.92 -37.22 6.20
CA GLY A 258 -8.40 -37.92 7.37
C GLY A 258 -7.02 -37.44 7.87
N MET A 259 -6.50 -36.32 7.36
CA MET A 259 -5.30 -35.68 7.91
C MET A 259 -5.62 -35.01 9.25
N SER A 260 -4.67 -35.05 10.20
CA SER A 260 -4.83 -34.31 11.47
C SER A 260 -4.87 -32.80 11.25
N GLU A 261 -5.56 -32.06 12.12
CA GLU A 261 -5.67 -30.60 12.01
C GLU A 261 -4.29 -29.91 12.04
N ASP A 262 -3.37 -30.37 12.91
CA ASP A 262 -2.02 -29.81 12.99
C ASP A 262 -1.22 -30.03 11.70
N GLU A 263 -1.33 -31.22 11.09
CA GLU A 263 -0.63 -31.54 9.86
C GLU A 263 -1.24 -30.81 8.66
N ALA A 264 -2.58 -30.70 8.62
CA ALA A 264 -3.28 -29.90 7.61
C ALA A 264 -2.88 -28.43 7.68
N TYR A 265 -2.69 -27.87 8.87
CA TYR A 265 -2.18 -26.51 9.07
C TYR A 265 -0.76 -26.34 8.55
N LYS A 266 0.16 -27.26 8.91
CA LYS A 266 1.55 -27.26 8.44
C LYS A 266 1.64 -27.34 6.92
N ASN A 267 0.83 -28.22 6.32
CA ASN A 267 0.79 -28.43 4.87
C ASN A 267 0.08 -27.30 4.09
N THR A 268 -0.51 -26.32 4.78
CA THR A 268 -1.17 -25.16 4.16
C THR A 268 -0.49 -23.86 4.56
N VAL A 269 -0.77 -23.34 5.75
CA VAL A 269 -0.34 -22.02 6.20
C VAL A 269 1.18 -21.95 6.36
N GLU A 270 1.81 -22.89 7.07
CA GLU A 270 3.26 -22.88 7.27
C GLU A 270 4.02 -23.15 5.96
N CYS A 271 3.51 -24.06 5.13
CA CYS A 271 4.10 -24.37 3.84
C CYS A 271 4.15 -23.13 2.92
N ILE A 272 3.03 -22.41 2.79
CA ILE A 272 2.92 -21.21 1.95
C ILE A 272 3.78 -20.06 2.50
N THR A 273 3.61 -19.73 3.78
CA THR A 273 4.26 -18.56 4.40
C THR A 273 5.73 -18.79 4.77
N GLY A 274 6.15 -20.05 4.87
CA GLY A 274 7.52 -20.45 5.17
C GLY A 274 8.33 -20.78 3.93
N THR A 275 8.32 -22.05 3.54
CA THR A 275 9.23 -22.60 2.51
C THR A 275 8.94 -22.05 1.13
N ILE A 276 7.66 -21.98 0.73
CA ILE A 276 7.26 -21.48 -0.59
C ILE A 276 7.62 -20.01 -0.72
N SER A 277 7.19 -19.16 0.22
CA SER A 277 7.50 -17.72 0.21
C SER A 277 9.00 -17.43 0.16
N ARG A 278 9.81 -18.14 0.95
CA ARG A 278 11.28 -17.98 0.96
C ARG A 278 11.92 -18.39 -0.36
N THR A 279 11.46 -19.49 -0.95
CA THR A 279 12.00 -20.00 -2.22
C THR A 279 11.65 -19.04 -3.37
N ILE A 280 10.40 -18.58 -3.45
CA ILE A 280 9.97 -17.61 -4.46
C ILE A 280 10.75 -16.30 -4.31
N SER A 281 10.90 -15.80 -3.08
CA SER A 281 11.61 -14.54 -2.81
C SER A 281 13.07 -14.54 -3.26
N THR A 282 13.74 -15.68 -3.23
CA THR A 282 15.20 -15.78 -3.53
C THR A 282 15.53 -16.39 -4.88
N LYS A 283 14.68 -17.29 -5.40
CA LYS A 283 14.96 -18.10 -6.59
C LYS A 283 13.81 -18.15 -7.60
N GLY A 284 12.67 -17.52 -7.30
CA GLY A 284 11.49 -17.50 -8.17
C GLY A 284 10.64 -18.77 -8.14
N MET A 285 9.53 -18.76 -8.87
CA MET A 285 8.51 -19.83 -8.84
C MET A 285 8.99 -21.16 -9.44
N LEU A 286 9.81 -21.12 -10.50
CA LEU A 286 10.33 -22.34 -11.12
C LEU A 286 11.19 -23.16 -10.15
N ALA A 287 11.91 -22.48 -9.25
CA ALA A 287 12.72 -23.16 -8.24
C ALA A 287 11.86 -23.97 -7.25
N VAL A 288 10.62 -23.55 -6.99
CA VAL A 288 9.66 -24.33 -6.19
C VAL A 288 9.30 -25.62 -6.91
N TYR A 289 8.92 -25.55 -8.19
CA TYR A 289 8.59 -26.76 -8.96
C TYR A 289 9.79 -27.70 -9.10
N HIS A 290 10.99 -27.16 -9.32
CA HIS A 290 12.19 -27.98 -9.47
C HIS A 290 12.71 -28.61 -8.17
N SER A 291 12.38 -28.05 -7.00
CA SER A 291 12.75 -28.64 -5.71
C SER A 291 11.88 -29.84 -5.31
N LEU A 292 10.76 -30.07 -5.99
CA LEU A 292 9.87 -31.21 -5.75
C LEU A 292 10.43 -32.53 -6.30
N SER A 293 10.03 -33.64 -5.69
CA SER A 293 10.26 -35.00 -6.20
C SER A 293 9.53 -35.25 -7.53
N ALA A 294 9.81 -36.36 -8.21
CA ALA A 294 9.11 -36.72 -9.45
C ALA A 294 7.61 -36.91 -9.23
N GLU A 295 7.21 -37.48 -8.09
CA GLU A 295 5.82 -37.64 -7.67
C GLU A 295 5.21 -36.28 -7.32
N GLY A 296 5.92 -35.45 -6.55
CA GLY A 296 5.44 -34.12 -6.16
C GLY A 296 5.24 -33.17 -7.34
N LYS A 297 6.01 -33.32 -8.42
CA LYS A 297 5.80 -32.58 -9.68
C LYS A 297 4.47 -32.93 -10.35
N LYS A 298 4.08 -34.21 -10.34
CA LYS A 298 2.78 -34.65 -10.89
C LYS A 298 1.62 -34.11 -10.06
N GLU A 299 1.76 -34.10 -8.74
CA GLU A 299 0.76 -33.49 -7.84
C GLU A 299 0.66 -31.98 -8.06
N PHE A 300 1.79 -31.29 -8.20
CA PHE A 300 1.83 -29.87 -8.53
C PHE A 300 1.12 -29.57 -9.85
N GLU A 301 1.42 -30.31 -10.92
CA GLU A 301 0.80 -30.13 -12.23
C GLU A 301 -0.71 -30.38 -12.19
N THR A 302 -1.14 -31.42 -11.46
CA THR A 302 -2.55 -31.73 -11.28
C THR A 302 -3.27 -30.59 -10.56
N ALA A 303 -2.72 -30.11 -9.45
CA ALA A 303 -3.30 -28.99 -8.70
C ALA A 303 -3.29 -27.69 -9.51
N TYR A 304 -2.18 -27.37 -10.18
CA TYR A 304 -2.03 -26.16 -11.00
C TYR A 304 -3.02 -26.14 -12.16
N SER A 305 -3.10 -27.25 -12.93
CA SER A 305 -4.01 -27.36 -14.06
C SER A 305 -5.48 -27.24 -13.66
N ALA A 306 -5.85 -27.74 -12.49
CA ALA A 306 -7.22 -27.67 -11.99
C ALA A 306 -7.56 -26.30 -11.38
N SER A 307 -6.57 -25.59 -10.82
CA SER A 307 -6.81 -24.37 -10.03
C SER A 307 -6.62 -23.08 -10.83
N TYR A 308 -5.85 -23.10 -11.93
CA TYR A 308 -5.50 -21.89 -12.67
C TYR A 308 -6.73 -21.12 -13.16
N TYR A 309 -7.63 -21.77 -13.89
CA TYR A 309 -8.81 -21.09 -14.47
C TYR A 309 -9.83 -20.65 -13.41
N PRO A 310 -10.20 -21.46 -12.39
CA PRO A 310 -11.08 -20.98 -11.32
C PRO A 310 -10.50 -19.79 -10.55
N CYS A 311 -9.19 -19.78 -10.27
CA CYS A 311 -8.55 -18.63 -9.63
C CYS A 311 -8.55 -17.41 -10.56
N MET A 312 -8.29 -17.61 -11.86
CA MET A 312 -8.31 -16.53 -12.85
C MET A 312 -9.69 -15.90 -12.97
N ASP A 313 -10.77 -16.68 -12.90
CA ASP A 313 -12.15 -16.20 -13.00
C ASP A 313 -12.46 -15.15 -11.92
N ILE A 314 -12.22 -15.52 -10.64
CA ILE A 314 -12.45 -14.62 -9.50
C ILE A 314 -11.50 -13.40 -9.52
N LEU A 315 -10.25 -13.61 -9.93
CA LEU A 315 -9.30 -12.50 -10.06
C LEU A 315 -9.71 -11.55 -11.18
N TYR A 316 -10.23 -12.07 -12.29
CA TYR A 316 -10.65 -11.26 -13.42
C TYR A 316 -11.89 -10.42 -13.07
N GLU A 317 -12.90 -11.03 -12.46
CA GLU A 317 -14.07 -10.33 -11.89
C GLU A 317 -13.64 -9.22 -10.92
N CYS A 318 -12.78 -9.55 -9.95
CA CYS A 318 -12.30 -8.59 -8.96
C CYS A 318 -11.56 -7.41 -9.63
N TYR A 319 -10.78 -7.65 -10.68
CA TYR A 319 -10.08 -6.58 -11.38
C TYR A 319 -11.05 -5.65 -12.11
N GLU A 320 -12.08 -6.20 -12.78
CA GLU A 320 -13.09 -5.41 -13.48
C GLU A 320 -13.95 -4.57 -12.51
N ASP A 321 -14.29 -5.11 -11.34
CA ASP A 321 -15.01 -4.39 -10.29
C ASP A 321 -14.19 -3.22 -9.70
N VAL A 322 -12.88 -3.41 -9.54
CA VAL A 322 -11.97 -2.33 -9.13
C VAL A 322 -11.80 -1.29 -10.24
N ALA A 323 -11.58 -1.74 -11.48
CA ALA A 323 -11.34 -0.86 -12.61
C ALA A 323 -12.58 -0.01 -12.98
N SER A 324 -13.78 -0.55 -12.79
CA SER A 324 -15.05 0.16 -12.98
C SER A 324 -15.40 1.13 -11.85
N GLY A 325 -14.71 1.03 -10.69
CA GLY A 325 -14.97 1.85 -9.51
C GLY A 325 -16.08 1.30 -8.59
N SER A 326 -16.70 0.17 -8.94
CA SER A 326 -17.71 -0.51 -8.12
C SER A 326 -17.14 -0.89 -6.75
N GLU A 327 -15.91 -1.43 -6.73
CA GLU A 327 -15.28 -1.85 -5.47
C GLU A 327 -14.88 -0.64 -4.60
N ILE A 328 -14.42 0.45 -5.21
CA ILE A 328 -14.13 1.71 -4.50
C ILE A 328 -15.41 2.22 -3.82
N HIS A 329 -16.52 2.22 -4.55
CA HIS A 329 -17.82 2.62 -4.00
C HIS A 329 -18.26 1.70 -2.85
N SER A 330 -18.09 0.39 -2.99
CA SER A 330 -18.37 -0.61 -1.95
C SER A 330 -17.59 -0.30 -0.65
N VAL A 331 -16.30 0.02 -0.76
CA VAL A 331 -15.44 0.38 0.38
C VAL A 331 -15.90 1.67 1.06
N VAL A 332 -16.24 2.71 0.30
CA VAL A 332 -16.77 3.96 0.86
C VAL A 332 -18.06 3.71 1.65
N LEU A 333 -19.00 2.94 1.07
CA LEU A 333 -20.24 2.60 1.76
C LEU A 333 -20.00 1.70 2.99
N ALA A 334 -19.04 0.78 2.94
CA ALA A 334 -18.65 -0.04 4.08
C ALA A 334 -18.14 0.83 5.24
N GLY A 335 -17.29 1.83 4.95
CA GLY A 335 -16.82 2.80 5.95
C GLY A 335 -17.97 3.53 6.64
N ARG A 336 -19.01 3.91 5.89
CA ARG A 336 -20.21 4.58 6.43
C ARG A 336 -21.05 3.65 7.32
N ARG A 337 -21.06 2.34 7.08
CA ARG A 337 -21.77 1.34 7.89
C ARG A 337 -21.13 1.07 9.27
N PHE A 338 -19.94 1.61 9.54
CA PHE A 338 -19.36 1.57 10.90
C PHE A 338 -20.03 2.50 11.89
N HIS A 339 -20.97 3.32 11.42
CA HIS A 339 -21.77 4.22 12.23
C HIS A 339 -23.25 3.88 12.07
N GLU A 340 -24.02 4.08 13.12
CA GLU A 340 -25.48 3.96 13.05
C GLU A 340 -26.03 5.00 12.08
N LYS A 341 -26.87 4.57 11.15
CA LYS A 341 -27.48 5.43 10.14
C LYS A 341 -28.81 4.83 9.68
N GLU A 342 -29.77 5.67 9.33
CA GLU A 342 -31.06 5.23 8.74
C GLU A 342 -31.84 4.23 9.62
N GLY A 343 -31.67 4.29 10.94
CA GLY A 343 -32.32 3.37 11.88
C GLY A 343 -31.73 1.95 11.89
N LEU A 344 -30.61 1.73 11.20
CA LEU A 344 -29.87 0.47 11.18
C LEU A 344 -28.71 0.50 12.18
N GLN A 345 -28.41 -0.67 12.74
CA GLN A 345 -27.28 -0.87 13.64
C GLN A 345 -25.94 -0.70 12.91
N LEU A 346 -24.91 -0.34 13.66
CA LEU A 346 -23.54 -0.31 13.16
C LEU A 346 -23.00 -1.73 12.92
N PHE A 347 -22.19 -1.90 11.87
CA PHE A 347 -21.56 -3.20 11.54
C PHE A 347 -20.05 -3.06 11.49
N GLN A 348 -19.37 -3.35 12.60
CA GLN A 348 -17.91 -3.37 12.65
C GLN A 348 -17.33 -4.66 12.09
N TRP A 349 -16.08 -4.58 11.64
CA TRP A 349 -15.30 -5.76 11.28
C TRP A 349 -15.23 -6.74 12.44
N VAL A 350 -15.40 -8.02 12.11
CA VAL A 350 -15.31 -9.13 13.06
C VAL A 350 -13.98 -9.86 12.91
N GLU A 351 -13.58 -10.52 13.99
CA GLU A 351 -12.35 -11.31 14.03
C GLU A 351 -12.49 -12.57 13.16
N VAL A 352 -11.67 -12.67 12.12
CA VAL A 352 -11.70 -13.79 11.14
C VAL A 352 -11.01 -15.06 11.63
N THR A 353 -10.26 -14.98 12.73
CA THR A 353 -9.47 -16.10 13.29
C THR A 353 -10.25 -17.01 14.24
N ARG A 354 -11.56 -16.82 14.44
CA ARG A 354 -12.33 -17.63 15.42
C ARG A 354 -12.72 -19.03 14.93
N HIS A 355 -12.56 -19.32 13.65
CA HIS A 355 -12.87 -20.64 13.07
C HIS A 355 -11.74 -21.65 13.33
N ALA A 356 -11.96 -22.95 13.08
CA ALA A 356 -11.01 -24.01 13.46
C ALA A 356 -9.58 -23.78 12.93
N CYS A 357 -9.45 -23.42 11.64
CA CYS A 357 -8.17 -23.05 11.03
C CYS A 357 -7.59 -21.77 11.66
N GLY A 358 -8.44 -20.74 11.87
CA GLY A 358 -8.05 -19.49 12.54
C GLY A 358 -7.59 -19.64 14.00
N ARG A 359 -8.15 -20.59 14.76
CA ARG A 359 -7.74 -20.87 16.14
C ARG A 359 -6.33 -21.47 16.18
N ILE A 360 -6.03 -22.35 15.22
CA ILE A 360 -4.68 -22.89 15.05
C ILE A 360 -3.74 -21.76 14.59
N MET A 361 -4.14 -20.90 13.64
CA MET A 361 -3.36 -19.69 13.28
C MET A 361 -3.00 -18.85 14.50
N SER A 362 -3.96 -18.59 15.40
CA SER A 362 -3.72 -17.79 16.60
C SER A 362 -2.77 -18.44 17.61
N ASN A 363 -2.66 -19.77 17.64
CA ASN A 363 -1.77 -20.49 18.56
C ASN A 363 -0.31 -20.57 18.05
N TYR A 364 -0.09 -20.41 16.75
CA TYR A 364 1.25 -20.46 16.12
C TYR A 364 1.84 -19.08 15.82
N LEU A 365 1.07 -17.99 15.94
CA LEU A 365 1.48 -16.61 15.62
C LEU A 365 1.93 -15.77 16.84
N TYR A 366 2.21 -16.40 17.99
CA TYR A 366 2.81 -15.73 19.16
C TYR A 366 4.24 -16.19 19.43
#